data_AF-A0AAX6QTW2-F1
#
_entry.id   AF-A0AAX6QTW2-F1
#
_cell.length_a   1.000
_cell.length_b   1.000
_cell.length_c   1.000
_cell.angle_alpha   90.00
_cell.angle_beta   90.00
_cell.angle_gamma   90.00
#
_symmetry.space_group_name_H-M   'P 1'
#
loop_
_entity.id
_entity.type
_entity.pdbx_description
1 polymer ?
#
loop_
_entity_poly.entity_id
_entity_poly.type
_entity_poly.pdbx_seq_one_letter_code
_entity_poly.pdbx_strand_id
1 'polypeptide(L)'
;MSGRVGDLSPQQQEALARFQENLQDLLPTLPKADDYFLLRWLRAQNFDLQKSEDMFRKHVEFRKQLDLDNILTWQPSEVVRLYDSGGLCGYDYEGCPTWFDIIGTLDPKGLLLSASKQELIRKRVKVCELLMHECELQSQKLGRKIEKLLMVFDMEGLSLKHLWKPAVEVYQQFFAILEANYPETVKNLIIVRAFNLVKSFMGEETRKKIVILGDNWKQELTKFISPDQLPVEFGGTMTDPDGNPKCLTKINYGGEVPRSYFLREQVRMQYEHKVSVGRGSSQQVENEILFPGCVLRWQFASDGGDIGFGIFLKTKMGEWQRAGEMTEVLPSQRYNAHLVPEDGSLTCLKPGIYVLRFDNTYSLIYAKKVSYTVEVLLPDKASEEKLQGLTATRPSPAQ
;
A
#
# COMPACT_ATOMS: atom_id res chain seq x y z
N MET A 1 3.47 11.48 32.67
CA MET A 1 3.89 12.54 31.74
C MET A 1 3.87 11.98 30.33
N SER A 2 3.16 12.63 29.41
CA SER A 2 2.88 12.14 28.06
C SER A 2 4.02 12.35 27.06
N GLY A 3 5.10 13.02 27.46
CA GLY A 3 6.23 13.32 26.54
C GLY A 3 5.89 14.41 25.53
N ARG A 4 4.95 15.30 25.86
CA ARG A 4 4.54 16.46 25.04
C ARG A 4 4.89 17.75 25.75
N VAL A 5 5.01 18.85 25.00
CA VAL A 5 5.24 20.19 25.55
C VAL A 5 4.19 20.51 26.60
N GLY A 6 4.62 20.98 27.78
CA GLY A 6 3.77 21.24 28.94
C GLY A 6 3.50 20.01 29.84
N ASP A 7 3.88 18.80 29.41
CA ASP A 7 3.68 17.54 30.14
C ASP A 7 4.90 16.60 29.96
N LEU A 8 6.09 17.14 30.24
CA LEU A 8 7.36 16.41 30.27
C LEU A 8 7.77 16.10 31.72
N SER A 9 8.26 14.88 31.98
CA SER A 9 8.97 14.60 33.23
C SER A 9 10.36 15.25 33.23
N PRO A 10 11.03 15.41 34.40
CA PRO A 10 12.40 15.91 34.44
C PRO A 10 13.37 15.13 33.53
N GLN A 11 13.23 13.80 33.48
CA GLN A 11 14.02 12.93 32.60
C GLN A 11 13.74 13.20 31.11
N GLN A 12 12.49 13.46 30.74
CA GLN A 12 12.12 13.79 29.35
C GLN A 12 12.60 15.18 28.95
N GLN A 13 12.59 16.15 29.87
CA GLN A 13 13.17 17.48 29.64
C GLN A 13 14.68 17.40 29.42
N GLU A 14 15.39 16.62 30.25
CA GLU A 14 16.82 16.39 30.08
C GLU A 14 17.14 15.69 28.76
N ALA A 15 16.37 14.66 28.40
CA ALA A 15 16.51 13.98 27.12
C ALA A 15 16.29 14.93 25.92
N LEU A 16 15.29 15.81 25.99
CA LEU A 16 15.06 16.82 24.95
C LEU A 16 16.24 17.78 24.81
N ALA A 17 16.79 18.27 25.93
CA ALA A 17 17.93 19.18 25.91
C ALA A 17 19.18 18.50 25.31
N ARG A 18 19.49 17.26 25.71
CA ARG A 18 20.61 16.49 25.14
C ARG A 18 20.38 16.20 23.65
N PHE A 19 19.16 15.90 23.25
CA PHE A 19 18.82 15.67 21.85
C PHE A 19 19.02 16.93 21.00
N GLN A 20 18.68 18.10 21.52
CA GLN A 20 18.97 19.39 20.87
C GLN A 20 20.48 19.63 20.72
N GLU A 21 21.27 19.33 21.76
CA GLU A 21 22.73 19.45 21.73
C GLU A 21 23.36 18.52 20.68
N ASN A 22 22.94 17.25 20.64
CA ASN A 22 23.42 16.26 19.67
C ASN A 22 23.15 16.68 18.21
N LEU A 23 22.07 17.41 17.96
CA LEU A 23 21.62 17.82 16.63
C LEU A 23 22.03 19.25 16.26
N GLN A 24 22.89 19.90 17.04
CA GLN A 24 23.32 21.28 16.80
C GLN A 24 23.86 21.53 15.38
N ASP A 25 24.42 20.48 14.74
CA ASP A 25 24.90 20.52 13.36
C ASP A 25 23.77 20.57 12.31
N LEU A 26 22.57 20.10 12.65
CA LEU A 26 21.43 19.97 11.74
C LEU A 26 20.32 20.99 11.98
N LEU A 27 20.06 21.39 13.23
CA LEU A 27 18.96 22.30 13.57
C LEU A 27 18.94 23.60 12.73
N PRO A 28 20.08 24.26 12.43
CA PRO A 28 20.10 25.47 11.60
C PRO A 28 19.64 25.25 10.15
N THR A 29 19.64 24.01 9.66
CA THR A 29 19.28 23.67 8.27
C THR A 29 17.78 23.39 8.10
N LEU A 30 17.01 23.35 9.19
CA LEU A 30 15.60 22.98 9.15
C LEU A 30 14.70 24.22 9.24
N PRO A 31 13.61 24.27 8.46
CA PRO A 31 12.72 25.44 8.43
C PRO A 31 12.04 25.71 9.78
N LYS A 32 11.79 24.66 10.58
CA LYS A 32 11.21 24.77 11.93
C LYS A 32 11.46 23.51 12.76
N ALA A 33 12.39 23.60 13.71
CA ALA A 33 12.71 22.52 14.64
C ALA A 33 12.34 22.91 16.08
N ASP A 34 11.04 23.16 16.31
CA ASP A 34 10.52 23.45 17.65
C ASP A 34 10.49 22.20 18.55
N ASP A 35 10.29 22.37 19.86
CA ASP A 35 10.23 21.26 20.82
C ASP A 35 9.17 20.22 20.42
N TYR A 36 8.04 20.65 19.85
CA TYR A 36 7.02 19.75 19.32
C TYR A 36 7.58 18.84 18.23
N PHE A 37 8.28 19.42 17.25
CA PHE A 37 8.93 18.69 16.17
C PHE A 37 9.94 17.67 16.71
N LEU A 38 10.82 18.07 17.63
CA LEU A 38 11.85 17.20 18.20
C LEU A 38 11.28 16.07 19.05
N LEU A 39 10.26 16.37 19.87
CA LEU A 39 9.63 15.38 20.74
C LEU A 39 8.91 14.27 19.96
N ARG A 40 8.53 14.47 18.69
CA ARG A 40 7.96 13.38 17.87
C ARG A 40 8.96 12.23 17.68
N TRP A 41 10.22 12.55 17.43
CA TRP A 41 11.30 11.57 17.24
C TRP A 41 11.63 10.85 18.54
N LEU A 42 11.74 11.61 19.63
CA LEU A 42 11.97 11.06 20.96
C LEU A 42 10.83 10.12 21.36
N ARG A 43 9.57 10.52 21.24
CA ARG A 43 8.43 9.66 21.57
C ARG A 43 8.40 8.38 20.72
N ALA A 44 8.69 8.49 19.42
CA ALA A 44 8.69 7.32 18.52
C ALA A 44 9.73 6.26 18.90
N GLN A 45 10.82 6.67 19.56
CA GLN A 45 11.88 5.77 20.03
C GLN A 45 11.89 5.61 21.55
N ASN A 46 10.78 5.91 22.24
CA ASN A 46 10.65 5.81 23.70
C ASN A 46 11.75 6.58 24.47
N PHE A 47 12.14 7.75 23.96
CA PHE A 47 13.21 8.62 24.47
C PHE A 47 14.62 7.99 24.46
N ASP A 48 14.85 6.96 23.63
CA ASP A 48 16.19 6.45 23.31
C ASP A 48 16.92 7.46 22.41
N LEU A 49 17.91 8.16 22.99
CA LEU A 49 18.60 9.27 22.31
C LEU A 49 19.30 8.83 21.02
N GLN A 50 20.02 7.71 21.05
CA GLN A 50 20.79 7.24 19.90
C GLN A 50 19.85 6.86 18.75
N LYS A 51 18.80 6.09 19.03
CA LYS A 51 17.83 5.70 17.98
C LYS A 51 17.05 6.90 17.45
N SER A 52 16.69 7.84 18.33
CA SER A 52 16.01 9.08 17.94
C SER A 52 16.89 9.90 17.00
N GLU A 53 18.19 10.00 17.30
CA GLU A 53 19.15 10.73 16.47
C GLU A 53 19.37 10.04 15.13
N ASP A 54 19.58 8.73 15.11
CA ASP A 54 19.74 7.97 13.87
C ASP A 54 18.51 8.11 12.97
N MET A 55 17.31 8.05 13.55
CA MET A 55 16.05 8.24 12.81
C MET A 55 15.94 9.67 12.27
N PHE A 56 16.26 10.67 13.07
CA PHE A 56 16.22 12.08 12.67
C PHE A 56 17.20 12.39 11.55
N ARG A 57 18.46 11.93 11.66
CA ARG A 57 19.50 12.14 10.64
C ARG A 57 19.09 11.51 9.30
N LYS A 58 18.50 10.31 9.32
CA LYS A 58 17.90 9.69 8.12
C LYS A 58 16.77 10.53 7.52
N HIS A 59 15.92 11.12 8.37
CA HIS A 59 14.88 12.04 7.90
C HIS A 59 15.47 13.28 7.23
N VAL A 60 16.51 13.90 7.80
CA VAL A 60 17.16 15.07 7.18
C VAL A 60 17.74 14.73 5.80
N GLU A 61 18.33 13.55 5.64
CA GLU A 61 18.79 13.08 4.32
C GLU A 61 17.62 12.85 3.36
N PHE A 62 16.54 12.21 3.82
CA PHE A 62 15.30 12.06 3.04
C PHE A 62 14.73 13.41 2.59
N ARG A 63 14.74 14.42 3.47
CA ARG A 63 14.30 15.79 3.13
C ARG A 63 15.08 16.34 1.94
N LYS A 64 16.40 16.17 1.95
CA LYS A 64 17.29 16.62 0.86
C LYS A 64 17.06 15.84 -0.43
N GLN A 65 17.01 14.51 -0.35
CA GLN A 65 16.85 13.65 -1.52
C GLN A 65 15.53 13.88 -2.26
N LEU A 66 14.45 14.16 -1.53
CA LEU A 66 13.15 14.45 -2.12
C LEU A 66 12.86 15.95 -2.29
N ASP A 67 13.79 16.83 -1.92
CA ASP A 67 13.61 18.28 -2.02
C ASP A 67 12.28 18.73 -1.35
N LEU A 68 12.11 18.34 -0.08
CA LEU A 68 10.86 18.62 0.65
C LEU A 68 10.63 20.11 0.89
N ASP A 69 11.67 20.92 0.90
CA ASP A 69 11.55 22.37 1.07
C ASP A 69 10.77 23.02 -0.10
N ASN A 70 10.78 22.40 -1.28
CA ASN A 70 10.07 22.87 -2.48
C ASN A 70 8.91 21.95 -2.91
N ILE A 71 8.64 20.85 -2.20
CA ILE A 71 7.68 19.84 -2.67
C ILE A 71 6.22 20.34 -2.74
N LEU A 72 5.85 21.34 -1.94
CA LEU A 72 4.51 21.93 -2.00
C LEU A 72 4.27 22.68 -3.31
N THR A 73 5.30 23.30 -3.89
CA THR A 73 5.22 24.01 -5.18
C THR A 73 5.38 23.07 -6.37
N TRP A 74 6.09 21.95 -6.21
CA TRP A 74 6.23 20.90 -7.23
C TRP A 74 4.86 20.39 -7.71
N GLN A 75 4.63 20.38 -9.02
CA GLN A 75 3.39 19.87 -9.62
C GLN A 75 3.63 18.47 -10.18
N PRO A 76 2.81 17.47 -9.80
CA PRO A 76 2.82 16.17 -10.47
C PRO A 76 2.27 16.32 -11.90
N SER A 77 2.53 15.34 -12.75
CA SER A 77 2.00 15.26 -14.10
C SER A 77 0.47 15.34 -14.13
N GLU A 78 -0.06 15.78 -15.27
CA GLU A 78 -1.50 15.96 -15.46
C GLU A 78 -2.28 14.68 -15.15
N VAL A 79 -1.81 13.53 -15.62
CA VAL A 79 -2.44 12.22 -15.37
C VAL A 79 -2.52 11.90 -13.88
N VAL A 80 -1.46 12.19 -13.10
CA VAL A 80 -1.47 11.96 -11.65
C VAL A 80 -2.43 12.94 -10.96
N ARG A 81 -2.50 14.21 -11.41
CA ARG A 81 -3.46 15.18 -10.82
C ARG A 81 -4.91 14.80 -11.07
N LEU A 82 -5.21 14.28 -12.26
CA LEU A 82 -6.56 13.99 -12.70
C LEU A 82 -7.06 12.61 -12.24
N TYR A 83 -6.17 11.61 -12.12
CA TYR A 83 -6.57 10.22 -11.90
C TYR A 83 -6.00 9.56 -10.63
N ASP A 84 -5.01 10.14 -9.93
CA ASP A 84 -4.64 9.69 -8.58
C ASP A 84 -5.68 10.25 -7.60
N SER A 85 -6.44 9.33 -6.98
CA SER A 85 -7.57 9.67 -6.12
C SER A 85 -7.16 10.23 -4.77
N GLY A 86 -8.13 10.84 -4.11
CA GLY A 86 -8.04 11.36 -2.76
C GLY A 86 -8.02 12.88 -2.67
N GLY A 87 -8.03 13.38 -1.44
CA GLY A 87 -8.09 14.81 -1.18
C GLY A 87 -8.17 15.20 0.28
N LEU A 88 -7.74 16.42 0.57
CA LEU A 88 -7.89 17.05 1.88
C LEU A 88 -9.31 17.59 2.00
N CYS A 89 -10.09 17.07 2.94
CA CYS A 89 -11.47 17.48 3.15
C CYS A 89 -11.84 17.47 4.63
N GLY A 90 -12.07 18.66 5.19
CA GLY A 90 -12.54 18.82 6.57
C GLY A 90 -11.50 18.58 7.65
N TYR A 91 -11.95 18.77 8.89
CA TYR A 91 -11.17 18.65 10.12
C TYR A 91 -11.94 17.84 11.15
N ASP A 92 -11.23 17.13 12.01
CA ASP A 92 -11.84 16.46 13.16
C ASP A 92 -12.28 17.46 14.24
N TYR A 93 -12.90 16.97 15.33
CA TYR A 93 -13.34 17.83 16.45
C TYR A 93 -12.20 18.59 17.15
N GLU A 94 -10.95 18.13 17.00
CA GLU A 94 -9.77 18.80 17.52
C GLU A 94 -9.09 19.68 16.47
N GLY A 95 -9.66 19.86 15.28
CA GLY A 95 -9.09 20.67 14.21
C GLY A 95 -7.96 19.99 13.44
N CYS A 96 -7.76 18.68 13.59
CA CYS A 96 -6.78 17.90 12.83
C CYS A 96 -7.28 17.71 11.38
N PRO A 97 -6.46 18.01 10.36
CA PRO A 97 -6.87 17.85 8.95
C PRO A 97 -7.15 16.39 8.59
N THR A 98 -8.14 16.19 7.72
CA THR A 98 -8.53 14.84 7.24
C THR A 98 -8.23 14.68 5.76
N TRP A 99 -7.46 13.64 5.43
CA TRP A 99 -7.24 13.18 4.06
C TRP A 99 -8.15 11.99 3.75
N PHE A 100 -8.79 12.00 2.58
CA PHE A 100 -9.53 10.88 2.03
C PHE A 100 -8.71 10.23 0.92
N ASP A 101 -8.62 8.91 0.91
CA ASP A 101 -8.02 8.11 -0.16
C ASP A 101 -9.08 7.13 -0.70
N ILE A 102 -9.36 7.17 -2.00
CA ILE A 102 -10.47 6.45 -2.63
C ILE A 102 -9.93 5.28 -3.46
N ILE A 103 -9.93 4.08 -2.92
CA ILE A 103 -9.13 2.99 -3.49
C ILE A 103 -9.79 2.34 -4.69
N GLY A 104 -11.09 2.01 -4.66
CA GLY A 104 -11.68 1.13 -5.66
C GLY A 104 -11.79 1.70 -7.08
N THR A 105 -11.89 3.01 -7.19
CA THR A 105 -11.97 3.73 -8.46
C THR A 105 -10.59 4.04 -9.06
N LEU A 106 -9.51 3.80 -8.32
CA LEU A 106 -8.16 3.96 -8.80
C LEU A 106 -7.89 2.96 -9.94
N ASP A 107 -7.13 3.40 -10.95
CA ASP A 107 -6.61 2.56 -12.03
C ASP A 107 -5.09 2.42 -11.87
N PRO A 108 -4.61 1.42 -11.11
CA PRO A 108 -3.20 1.33 -10.77
C PRO A 108 -2.33 1.03 -11.98
N LYS A 109 -2.84 0.24 -12.93
CA LYS A 109 -2.12 -0.09 -14.17
C LYS A 109 -2.03 1.17 -15.04
N GLY A 110 -3.14 1.85 -15.30
CA GLY A 110 -3.13 3.08 -16.08
C GLY A 110 -2.20 4.15 -15.51
N LEU A 111 -2.19 4.34 -14.19
CA LEU A 111 -1.28 5.28 -13.52
C LEU A 111 0.19 4.88 -13.66
N LEU A 112 0.56 3.60 -13.45
CA LEU A 112 1.95 3.15 -13.55
C LEU A 112 2.46 3.01 -15.00
N LEU A 113 1.56 2.91 -15.97
CA LEU A 113 1.89 3.03 -17.40
C LEU A 113 2.04 4.50 -17.83
N SER A 114 1.43 5.43 -17.12
CA SER A 114 1.45 6.87 -17.48
C SER A 114 2.42 7.71 -16.66
N ALA A 115 2.81 7.24 -15.48
CA ALA A 115 3.70 7.92 -14.55
C ALA A 115 4.74 6.95 -13.96
N SER A 116 5.77 7.49 -13.31
CA SER A 116 6.77 6.65 -12.62
C SER A 116 6.30 6.27 -11.21
N LYS A 117 6.77 5.11 -10.70
CA LYS A 117 6.57 4.72 -9.30
C LYS A 117 7.05 5.81 -8.34
N GLN A 118 8.21 6.42 -8.65
CA GLN A 118 8.82 7.49 -7.86
C GLN A 118 7.94 8.75 -7.82
N GLU A 119 7.26 9.09 -8.91
CA GLU A 119 6.34 10.23 -8.96
C GLU A 119 5.09 9.99 -8.10
N LEU A 120 4.49 8.80 -8.16
CA LEU A 120 3.35 8.42 -7.32
C LEU A 120 3.70 8.44 -5.82
N ILE A 121 4.92 8.02 -5.48
CA ILE A 121 5.46 8.10 -4.11
C ILE A 121 5.71 9.58 -3.73
N ARG A 122 6.36 10.37 -4.59
CA ARG A 122 6.62 11.79 -4.35
C ARG A 122 5.32 12.56 -4.16
N LYS A 123 4.26 12.23 -4.90
CA LYS A 123 2.91 12.79 -4.71
C LYS A 123 2.34 12.46 -3.33
N ARG A 124 2.49 11.23 -2.83
CA ARG A 124 2.07 10.86 -1.47
C ARG A 124 2.89 11.56 -0.38
N VAL A 125 4.19 11.75 -0.60
CA VAL A 125 5.04 12.56 0.29
C VAL A 125 4.60 14.04 0.29
N LYS A 126 4.26 14.59 -0.89
CA LYS A 126 3.66 15.93 -1.00
C LYS A 126 2.37 16.05 -0.18
N VAL A 127 1.53 15.01 -0.16
CA VAL A 127 0.31 14.98 0.67
C VAL A 127 0.67 15.05 2.15
N CYS A 128 1.69 14.33 2.63
CA CYS A 128 2.14 14.45 4.02
C CYS A 128 2.58 15.87 4.36
N GLU A 129 3.43 16.50 3.53
CA GLU A 129 3.86 17.89 3.77
C GLU A 129 2.67 18.88 3.72
N LEU A 130 1.69 18.65 2.82
CA LEU A 130 0.47 19.46 2.75
C LEU A 130 -0.34 19.37 4.05
N LEU A 131 -0.52 18.15 4.58
CA LEU A 131 -1.23 17.94 5.84
C LEU A 131 -0.48 18.54 7.03
N MET A 132 0.85 18.46 7.04
CA MET A 132 1.67 19.10 8.07
C MET A 132 1.56 20.62 8.01
N HIS A 133 1.56 21.20 6.80
CA HIS A 133 1.33 22.63 6.63
C HIS A 133 -0.07 23.04 7.11
N GLU A 134 -1.09 22.25 6.78
CA GLU A 134 -2.46 22.49 7.26
C GLU A 134 -2.57 22.42 8.79
N CYS A 135 -1.82 21.51 9.44
CA CYS A 135 -1.70 21.49 10.89
C CYS A 135 -1.14 22.82 11.44
N GLU A 136 -0.19 23.46 10.76
CA GLU A 136 0.35 24.76 11.19
C GLU A 136 -0.70 25.88 11.06
N LEU A 137 -1.43 25.91 9.94
CA LEU A 137 -2.52 26.88 9.72
C LEU A 137 -3.62 26.72 10.77
N GLN A 138 -4.03 25.48 11.04
CA GLN A 138 -4.99 25.17 12.09
C GLN A 138 -4.46 25.50 13.49
N SER A 139 -3.15 25.36 13.73
CA SER A 139 -2.55 25.76 15.00
C SER A 139 -2.67 27.26 15.24
N GLN A 140 -2.41 28.06 14.21
CA GLN A 140 -2.54 29.52 14.26
C GLN A 140 -4.00 29.92 14.47
N LYS A 141 -4.91 29.33 13.70
CA LYS A 141 -6.35 29.62 13.76
C LYS A 141 -6.97 29.30 15.12
N LEU A 142 -6.56 28.20 15.75
CA LEU A 142 -7.15 27.72 17.00
C LEU A 142 -6.37 28.16 18.25
N GLY A 143 -5.22 28.81 18.09
CA GLY A 143 -4.38 29.25 19.22
C GLY A 143 -3.79 28.12 20.06
N ARG A 144 -3.72 26.89 19.52
CA ARG A 144 -3.13 25.71 20.17
C ARG A 144 -2.45 24.81 19.14
N LYS A 145 -1.44 24.03 19.55
CA LYS A 145 -0.72 23.13 18.63
C LYS A 145 -1.65 22.05 18.08
N ILE A 146 -1.74 22.00 16.75
CA ILE A 146 -2.21 20.87 15.94
C ILE A 146 -0.98 20.28 15.26
N GLU A 147 -0.75 18.99 15.44
CA GLU A 147 0.40 18.28 14.86
C GLU A 147 0.05 16.85 14.43
N LYS A 148 -1.25 16.56 14.38
CA LYS A 148 -1.78 15.24 14.06
C LYS A 148 -2.77 15.34 12.90
N LEU A 149 -2.92 14.24 12.16
CA LEU A 149 -3.78 14.15 10.98
C LEU A 149 -4.63 12.88 10.98
N LEU A 150 -5.74 12.88 10.24
CA LEU A 150 -6.58 11.72 9.99
C LEU A 150 -6.44 11.30 8.53
N MET A 151 -6.41 10.00 8.27
CA MET A 151 -6.48 9.44 6.92
C MET A 151 -7.64 8.46 6.83
N VAL A 152 -8.60 8.71 5.95
CA VAL A 152 -9.76 7.84 5.69
C VAL A 152 -9.52 7.11 4.38
N PHE A 153 -9.41 5.79 4.43
CA PHE A 153 -9.26 4.93 3.27
C PHE A 153 -10.61 4.29 2.96
N ASP A 154 -11.17 4.68 1.82
CA ASP A 154 -12.37 4.08 1.29
C ASP A 154 -12.04 2.88 0.40
N MET A 155 -12.44 1.70 0.85
CA MET A 155 -12.13 0.45 0.19
C MET A 155 -13.27 -0.05 -0.70
N GLU A 156 -14.36 0.72 -0.85
CA GLU A 156 -15.44 0.35 -1.77
C GLU A 156 -14.91 0.19 -3.19
N GLY A 157 -15.24 -0.93 -3.84
CA GLY A 157 -14.75 -1.25 -5.18
C GLY A 157 -13.32 -1.81 -5.22
N LEU A 158 -12.65 -1.98 -4.06
CA LEU A 158 -11.40 -2.74 -4.01
C LEU A 158 -11.63 -4.13 -4.62
N SER A 159 -10.73 -4.49 -5.52
CA SER A 159 -10.78 -5.73 -6.30
C SER A 159 -9.37 -6.21 -6.66
N LEU A 160 -9.28 -7.39 -7.28
CA LEU A 160 -8.03 -8.05 -7.63
C LEU A 160 -7.07 -7.17 -8.49
N LYS A 161 -7.58 -6.21 -9.28
CA LYS A 161 -6.73 -5.27 -10.05
C LYS A 161 -5.78 -4.45 -9.15
N HIS A 162 -6.19 -4.18 -7.92
CA HIS A 162 -5.40 -3.40 -6.95
C HIS A 162 -4.33 -4.25 -6.26
N LEU A 163 -4.40 -5.57 -6.37
CA LEU A 163 -3.42 -6.51 -5.81
C LEU A 163 -2.23 -6.76 -6.75
N TRP A 164 -2.22 -6.08 -7.89
CA TRP A 164 -1.09 -6.08 -8.81
C TRP A 164 0.18 -5.61 -8.08
N LYS A 165 1.24 -6.43 -8.13
CA LYS A 165 2.44 -6.26 -7.29
C LYS A 165 3.04 -4.84 -7.35
N PRO A 166 3.25 -4.23 -8.53
CA PRO A 166 3.72 -2.84 -8.62
C PRO A 166 2.83 -1.81 -7.91
N ALA A 167 1.51 -1.98 -7.91
CA ALA A 167 0.59 -1.09 -7.20
C ALA A 167 0.67 -1.27 -5.68
N VAL A 168 0.73 -2.52 -5.22
CA VAL A 168 0.90 -2.85 -3.80
C VAL A 168 2.21 -2.28 -3.26
N GLU A 169 3.30 -2.37 -4.04
CA GLU A 169 4.60 -1.81 -3.67
C GLU A 169 4.56 -0.28 -3.45
N VAL A 170 3.75 0.47 -4.21
CA VAL A 170 3.60 1.92 -4.01
C VAL A 170 3.04 2.22 -2.62
N TYR A 171 1.97 1.53 -2.22
CA TYR A 171 1.35 1.72 -0.91
C TYR A 171 2.23 1.20 0.23
N GLN A 172 2.89 0.06 0.07
CA GLN A 172 3.85 -0.46 1.05
C GLN A 172 5.00 0.54 1.28
N GLN A 173 5.56 1.07 0.20
CA GLN A 173 6.62 2.07 0.29
C GLN A 173 6.13 3.38 0.91
N PHE A 174 4.89 3.80 0.61
CA PHE A 174 4.29 4.96 1.24
C PHE A 174 4.14 4.79 2.77
N PHE A 175 3.60 3.67 3.24
CA PHE A 175 3.47 3.42 4.68
C PHE A 175 4.82 3.34 5.38
N ALA A 176 5.83 2.71 4.76
CA ALA A 176 7.20 2.72 5.27
C ALA A 176 7.78 4.13 5.39
N ILE A 177 7.53 5.00 4.40
CA ILE A 177 7.92 6.41 4.45
C ILE A 177 7.19 7.15 5.57
N LEU A 178 5.88 6.93 5.72
CA LEU A 178 5.05 7.56 6.75
C LEU A 178 5.57 7.23 8.15
N GLU A 179 5.90 5.96 8.41
CA GLU A 179 6.46 5.50 9.68
C GLU A 179 7.87 6.08 9.94
N ALA A 180 8.73 6.09 8.92
CA ALA A 180 10.12 6.52 9.07
C ALA A 180 10.31 8.05 9.13
N ASN A 181 9.48 8.83 8.44
CA ASN A 181 9.69 10.27 8.24
C ASN A 181 8.62 11.16 8.87
N TYR A 182 7.46 10.59 9.19
CA TYR A 182 6.37 11.31 9.84
C TYR A 182 5.97 10.62 11.16
N PRO A 183 6.93 10.31 12.05
CA PRO A 183 6.61 9.66 13.31
C PRO A 183 5.68 10.55 14.13
N GLU A 184 4.80 9.92 14.90
CA GLU A 184 3.89 10.62 15.79
C GLU A 184 3.03 11.68 15.07
N THR A 185 2.66 11.52 13.80
CA THR A 185 1.76 12.46 13.08
C THR A 185 0.37 11.87 12.84
N VAL A 186 0.25 10.59 12.49
CA VAL A 186 -1.06 9.97 12.24
C VAL A 186 -1.82 9.82 13.56
N LYS A 187 -2.99 10.46 13.68
CA LYS A 187 -3.93 10.29 14.80
C LYS A 187 -4.69 8.99 14.65
N ASN A 188 -5.36 8.83 13.51
CA ASN A 188 -6.13 7.64 13.15
C ASN A 188 -5.97 7.39 11.64
N LEU A 189 -5.76 6.13 11.28
CA LEU A 189 -5.99 5.63 9.93
C LEU A 189 -7.32 4.88 9.95
N ILE A 190 -8.35 5.43 9.33
CA ILE A 190 -9.71 4.89 9.38
C ILE A 190 -9.99 4.20 8.05
N ILE A 191 -10.45 2.96 8.10
CA ILE A 191 -10.81 2.19 6.91
C ILE A 191 -12.33 1.99 6.91
N VAL A 192 -12.97 2.35 5.81
CA VAL A 192 -14.40 2.16 5.59
C VAL A 192 -14.65 1.24 4.40
N ARG A 193 -15.79 0.55 4.40
CA ARG A 193 -16.24 -0.33 3.30
C ARG A 193 -15.21 -1.41 2.93
N ALA A 194 -14.45 -1.91 3.90
CA ALA A 194 -13.42 -2.93 3.69
C ALA A 194 -13.93 -4.36 3.85
N PHE A 195 -13.36 -5.27 3.06
CA PHE A 195 -13.51 -6.72 3.25
C PHE A 195 -12.24 -7.32 3.89
N ASN A 196 -12.35 -8.55 4.40
CA ASN A 196 -11.33 -9.17 5.27
C ASN A 196 -9.90 -9.20 4.70
N LEU A 197 -9.75 -9.29 3.37
CA LEU A 197 -8.44 -9.38 2.70
C LEU A 197 -7.56 -8.14 2.91
N VAL A 198 -8.15 -6.97 3.21
CA VAL A 198 -7.39 -5.72 3.39
C VAL A 198 -6.38 -5.81 4.54
N LYS A 199 -6.69 -6.60 5.57
CA LYS A 199 -5.85 -6.72 6.77
C LYS A 199 -4.49 -7.35 6.48
N SER A 200 -4.39 -8.30 5.54
CA SER A 200 -3.14 -9.01 5.26
C SER A 200 -2.08 -8.14 4.57
N PHE A 201 -2.48 -7.04 3.94
CA PHE A 201 -1.57 -6.12 3.24
C PHE A 201 -0.92 -5.06 4.15
N MET A 202 -1.35 -4.96 5.40
CA MET A 202 -0.89 -3.94 6.34
C MET A 202 0.20 -4.50 7.25
N GLY A 203 1.29 -3.74 7.42
CA GLY A 203 2.34 -4.07 8.39
C GLY A 203 1.82 -4.02 9.84
N GLU A 204 2.50 -4.71 10.75
CA GLU A 204 2.06 -4.85 12.15
C GLU A 204 1.95 -3.51 12.89
N GLU A 205 2.89 -2.59 12.67
CA GLU A 205 2.86 -1.26 13.28
C GLU A 205 1.75 -0.38 12.70
N THR A 206 1.52 -0.45 11.39
CA THR A 206 0.40 0.22 10.75
C THR A 206 -0.92 -0.28 11.33
N ARG A 207 -1.10 -1.61 11.51
CA ARG A 207 -2.34 -2.21 12.06
C ARG A 207 -2.70 -1.69 13.45
N LYS A 208 -1.73 -1.35 14.30
CA LYS A 208 -1.99 -0.80 15.66
C LYS A 208 -2.67 0.58 15.62
N LYS A 209 -2.53 1.32 14.50
CA LYS A 209 -3.07 2.67 14.31
C LYS A 209 -4.31 2.70 13.41
N ILE A 210 -4.73 1.53 12.93
CA ILE A 210 -5.85 1.38 12.00
C ILE A 210 -7.14 1.12 12.77
N VAL A 211 -8.17 1.90 12.45
CA VAL A 211 -9.55 1.68 12.88
C VAL A 211 -10.34 1.18 11.67
N ILE A 212 -10.78 -0.08 11.69
CA ILE A 212 -11.64 -0.63 10.64
C ILE A 212 -13.09 -0.52 11.10
N LEU A 213 -13.89 0.26 10.36
CA LEU A 213 -15.30 0.45 10.65
C LEU A 213 -16.15 -0.62 9.94
N GLY A 214 -17.18 -1.11 10.63
CA GLY A 214 -18.08 -2.16 10.13
C GLY A 214 -19.23 -1.62 9.26
N ASP A 215 -20.36 -2.34 9.23
CA ASP A 215 -21.51 -1.99 8.38
C ASP A 215 -22.12 -0.61 8.70
N ASN A 216 -22.02 -0.17 9.96
CA ASN A 216 -22.47 1.14 10.44
C ASN A 216 -21.40 2.25 10.27
N TRP A 217 -20.42 2.05 9.39
CA TRP A 217 -19.26 2.94 9.24
C TRP A 217 -19.62 4.43 9.07
N LYS A 218 -20.72 4.78 8.40
CA LYS A 218 -21.16 6.18 8.28
C LYS A 218 -21.41 6.83 9.64
N GLN A 219 -22.19 6.15 10.49
CA GLN A 219 -22.49 6.63 11.85
C GLN A 219 -21.25 6.59 12.76
N GLU A 220 -20.33 5.65 12.54
CA GLU A 220 -19.11 5.59 13.34
C GLU A 220 -18.09 6.66 12.93
N LEU A 221 -18.01 6.98 11.64
CA LEU A 221 -17.10 8.01 11.14
C LEU A 221 -17.43 9.40 11.70
N THR A 222 -18.72 9.69 11.96
CA THR A 222 -19.13 10.94 12.61
C THR A 222 -18.67 11.08 14.07
N LYS A 223 -18.21 9.99 14.70
CA LYS A 223 -17.58 10.05 16.03
C LYS A 223 -16.17 10.66 15.97
N PHE A 224 -15.53 10.61 14.80
CA PHE A 224 -14.20 11.18 14.56
C PHE A 224 -14.29 12.58 13.98
N ILE A 225 -15.21 12.82 13.04
CA ILE A 225 -15.31 14.06 12.27
C ILE A 225 -16.73 14.62 12.43
N SER A 226 -16.87 15.93 12.65
CA SER A 226 -18.20 16.53 12.77
C SER A 226 -18.97 16.45 11.46
N PRO A 227 -20.31 16.29 11.48
CA PRO A 227 -21.08 16.15 10.25
C PRO A 227 -20.91 17.30 9.24
N ASP A 228 -20.70 18.53 9.69
CA ASP A 228 -20.46 19.69 8.82
C ASP A 228 -19.08 19.69 8.16
N GLN A 229 -18.12 18.96 8.75
CA GLN A 229 -16.77 18.77 8.22
C GLN A 229 -16.63 17.49 7.38
N LEU A 230 -17.66 16.66 7.30
CA LEU A 230 -17.66 15.37 6.63
C LEU A 230 -18.54 15.42 5.36
N PRO A 231 -18.09 14.94 4.20
CA PRO A 231 -18.93 14.86 3.01
C PRO A 231 -20.20 14.01 3.24
N VAL A 232 -21.29 14.38 2.59
CA VAL A 232 -22.55 13.59 2.61
C VAL A 232 -22.32 12.15 2.13
N GLU A 233 -21.46 11.95 1.12
CA GLU A 233 -21.04 10.62 0.65
C GLU A 233 -20.54 9.72 1.81
N PHE A 234 -19.85 10.31 2.78
CA PHE A 234 -19.26 9.63 3.93
C PHE A 234 -20.11 9.69 5.21
N GLY A 235 -21.37 10.16 5.11
CA GLY A 235 -22.33 10.18 6.22
C GLY A 235 -22.42 11.52 6.97
N GLY A 236 -21.79 12.58 6.46
CA GLY A 236 -21.92 13.93 6.99
C GLY A 236 -22.97 14.78 6.26
N THR A 237 -22.70 16.08 6.20
CA THR A 237 -23.57 17.12 5.64
C THR A 237 -22.84 18.08 4.70
N MET A 238 -21.51 17.98 4.57
CA MET A 238 -20.74 18.80 3.65
C MET A 238 -21.05 18.42 2.21
N THR A 239 -21.21 19.44 1.38
CA THR A 239 -21.39 19.34 -0.07
C THR A 239 -20.49 20.37 -0.76
N ASP A 240 -20.28 20.20 -2.06
CA ASP A 240 -19.76 21.30 -2.89
C ASP A 240 -20.76 22.46 -2.97
N PRO A 241 -20.35 23.66 -3.43
CA PRO A 241 -21.25 24.80 -3.59
C PRO A 241 -22.47 24.54 -4.47
N ASP A 242 -22.40 23.57 -5.39
CA ASP A 242 -23.51 23.15 -6.26
C ASP A 242 -24.40 22.05 -5.63
N GLY A 243 -24.12 21.66 -4.39
CA GLY A 243 -24.84 20.62 -3.66
C GLY A 243 -24.33 19.20 -3.91
N ASN A 244 -23.22 19.01 -4.63
CA ASN A 244 -22.69 17.67 -4.87
C ASN A 244 -22.24 16.99 -3.57
N PRO A 245 -22.77 15.80 -3.22
CA PRO A 245 -22.48 15.13 -1.95
C PRO A 245 -21.06 14.56 -1.83
N LYS A 246 -20.32 14.50 -2.94
CA LYS A 246 -18.98 13.94 -3.02
C LYS A 246 -17.85 14.94 -2.75
N CYS A 247 -18.16 16.23 -2.66
CA CYS A 247 -17.15 17.28 -2.48
C CYS A 247 -16.00 17.19 -3.52
N LEU A 248 -16.33 17.08 -4.81
CA LEU A 248 -15.41 16.95 -5.94
C LEU A 248 -14.44 18.13 -6.07
N THR A 249 -14.76 19.29 -5.49
CA THR A 249 -13.81 20.42 -5.42
C THR A 249 -12.63 20.15 -4.49
N LYS A 250 -12.74 19.13 -3.62
CA LYS A 250 -11.75 18.77 -2.58
C LYS A 250 -11.20 17.35 -2.76
N ILE A 251 -12.03 16.41 -3.19
CA ILE A 251 -11.70 14.98 -3.28
C ILE A 251 -11.73 14.53 -4.73
N ASN A 252 -10.60 14.01 -5.22
CA ASN A 252 -10.54 13.33 -6.51
C ASN A 252 -11.00 11.87 -6.34
N TYR A 253 -11.93 11.40 -7.17
CA TYR A 253 -12.42 10.03 -7.14
C TYR A 253 -11.74 9.10 -8.17
N GLY A 254 -10.61 9.51 -8.73
CA GLY A 254 -9.85 8.76 -9.73
C GLY A 254 -10.65 8.47 -11.00
N GLY A 255 -10.46 7.28 -11.55
CA GLY A 255 -11.09 6.84 -12.79
C GLY A 255 -10.11 6.04 -13.65
N GLU A 256 -10.62 5.49 -14.75
CA GLU A 256 -9.79 4.82 -15.75
C GLU A 256 -8.91 5.85 -16.46
N VAL A 257 -7.60 5.58 -16.53
CA VAL A 257 -6.66 6.49 -17.18
C VAL A 257 -6.77 6.31 -18.71
N PRO A 258 -7.02 7.37 -19.49
CA PRO A 258 -7.04 7.28 -20.94
C PRO A 258 -5.71 6.79 -21.49
N ARG A 259 -5.76 5.86 -22.45
CA ARG A 259 -4.57 5.29 -23.10
C ARG A 259 -3.66 6.33 -23.74
N SER A 260 -4.17 7.51 -24.07
CA SER A 260 -3.37 8.64 -24.59
C SER A 260 -2.31 9.15 -23.60
N TYR A 261 -2.45 8.88 -22.30
CA TYR A 261 -1.44 9.23 -21.29
C TYR A 261 -0.33 8.17 -21.14
N PHE A 262 -0.47 6.98 -21.74
CA PHE A 262 0.45 5.89 -21.48
C PHE A 262 1.81 6.18 -22.11
N LEU A 263 2.84 6.27 -21.28
CA LEU A 263 4.23 6.51 -21.70
C LEU A 263 4.97 5.20 -22.03
N ARG A 264 4.41 4.07 -21.61
CA ARG A 264 4.95 2.73 -21.80
C ARG A 264 3.80 1.75 -21.94
N GLU A 265 4.05 0.66 -22.66
CA GLU A 265 3.10 -0.46 -22.77
C GLU A 265 3.20 -1.41 -21.57
N GLN A 266 4.33 -1.38 -20.85
CA GLN A 266 4.61 -2.29 -19.74
C GLN A 266 5.50 -1.66 -18.66
N VAL A 267 5.34 -2.14 -17.42
CA VAL A 267 6.27 -1.87 -16.32
C VAL A 267 7.33 -2.97 -16.31
N ARG A 268 8.62 -2.59 -16.23
CA ARG A 268 9.73 -3.56 -16.18
C ARG A 268 9.64 -4.35 -14.86
N MET A 269 9.54 -5.67 -14.97
CA MET A 269 9.35 -6.54 -13.80
C MET A 269 10.56 -7.46 -13.60
N GLN A 270 10.82 -7.83 -12.35
CA GLN A 270 11.79 -8.85 -11.99
C GLN A 270 11.03 -10.12 -11.59
N TYR A 271 11.49 -11.25 -12.12
CA TYR A 271 10.88 -12.56 -11.85
C TYR A 271 11.76 -13.36 -10.90
N GLU A 272 11.13 -14.08 -9.99
CA GLU A 272 11.80 -14.88 -8.95
C GLU A 272 12.34 -16.20 -9.53
N HIS A 273 11.64 -16.76 -10.51
CA HIS A 273 11.95 -18.08 -11.06
C HIS A 273 12.10 -18.04 -12.59
N LYS A 274 12.85 -19.02 -13.10
CA LYS A 274 12.97 -19.30 -14.54
C LYS A 274 12.88 -20.80 -14.77
N VAL A 275 12.08 -21.19 -15.74
CA VAL A 275 11.92 -22.59 -16.14
C VAL A 275 12.01 -22.73 -17.67
N SER A 276 12.55 -23.86 -18.14
CA SER A 276 12.52 -24.21 -19.55
C SER A 276 11.37 -25.20 -19.80
N VAL A 277 10.44 -24.82 -20.68
CA VAL A 277 9.35 -25.68 -21.15
C VAL A 277 9.77 -26.27 -22.49
N GLY A 278 10.05 -27.57 -22.50
CA GLY A 278 10.47 -28.28 -23.70
C GLY A 278 9.41 -28.22 -24.81
N ARG A 279 9.82 -28.42 -26.06
CA ARG A 279 8.87 -28.59 -27.17
C ARG A 279 7.95 -29.79 -26.88
N GLY A 280 6.67 -29.69 -27.19
CA GLY A 280 5.73 -30.78 -26.95
C GLY A 280 5.49 -31.09 -25.46
N SER A 281 5.95 -30.23 -24.54
CA SER A 281 5.94 -30.48 -23.10
C SER A 281 5.19 -29.38 -22.34
N SER A 282 4.90 -29.65 -21.06
CA SER A 282 4.41 -28.65 -20.11
C SER A 282 5.19 -28.70 -18.81
N GLN A 283 5.22 -27.58 -18.09
CA GLN A 283 5.76 -27.47 -16.73
C GLN A 283 4.64 -27.11 -15.75
N GLN A 284 4.72 -27.61 -14.53
CA GLN A 284 3.74 -27.40 -13.48
C GLN A 284 4.40 -26.77 -12.26
N VAL A 285 3.78 -25.73 -11.71
CA VAL A 285 4.19 -25.07 -10.46
C VAL A 285 3.07 -25.27 -9.45
N GLU A 286 3.37 -25.99 -8.38
CA GLU A 286 2.39 -26.40 -7.38
C GLU A 286 2.40 -25.45 -6.19
N ASN A 287 1.23 -24.94 -5.81
CA ASN A 287 1.05 -24.08 -4.64
C ASN A 287 0.02 -24.72 -3.72
N GLU A 288 0.46 -25.13 -2.53
CA GLU A 288 -0.41 -25.68 -1.49
C GLU A 288 -1.22 -24.57 -0.84
N ILE A 289 -2.54 -24.62 -1.00
CA ILE A 289 -3.48 -23.70 -0.36
C ILE A 289 -4.19 -24.43 0.77
N LEU A 290 -3.86 -24.03 2.00
CA LEU A 290 -4.44 -24.62 3.21
C LEU A 290 -5.75 -23.94 3.62
N PHE A 291 -5.93 -22.66 3.26
CA PHE A 291 -7.04 -21.84 3.71
C PHE A 291 -7.86 -21.33 2.51
N PRO A 292 -9.18 -21.59 2.49
CA PRO A 292 -10.08 -20.90 1.57
C PRO A 292 -9.97 -19.38 1.73
N GLY A 293 -10.10 -18.65 0.63
CA GLY A 293 -10.04 -17.19 0.61
C GLY A 293 -8.65 -16.60 0.40
N CYS A 294 -7.58 -17.42 0.37
CA CYS A 294 -6.27 -16.96 -0.12
C CYS A 294 -6.40 -16.41 -1.55
N VAL A 295 -5.58 -15.43 -1.90
CA VAL A 295 -5.44 -14.97 -3.28
C VAL A 295 -4.12 -15.49 -3.85
N LEU A 296 -4.21 -16.33 -4.87
CA LEU A 296 -3.06 -16.72 -5.68
C LEU A 296 -2.86 -15.66 -6.74
N ARG A 297 -1.72 -14.98 -6.75
CA ARG A 297 -1.33 -14.06 -7.84
C ARG A 297 -0.09 -14.55 -8.55
N TRP A 298 -0.02 -14.28 -9.84
CA TRP A 298 1.08 -14.69 -10.68
C TRP A 298 1.45 -13.60 -11.66
N GLN A 299 2.68 -13.70 -12.14
CA GLN A 299 3.12 -13.02 -13.32
C GLN A 299 4.14 -13.88 -14.06
N PHE A 300 4.12 -13.85 -15.39
CA PHE A 300 5.13 -14.50 -16.21
C PHE A 300 5.41 -13.76 -17.51
N ALA A 301 6.59 -14.00 -18.05
CA ALA A 301 6.99 -13.65 -19.41
C ALA A 301 7.70 -14.86 -20.04
N SER A 302 7.67 -14.98 -21.36
CA SER A 302 8.32 -16.07 -22.06
C SER A 302 9.26 -15.58 -23.16
N ASP A 303 10.39 -16.25 -23.34
CA ASP A 303 11.28 -16.02 -24.48
C ASP A 303 10.65 -16.63 -25.74
N GLY A 304 10.21 -15.78 -26.66
CA GLY A 304 9.81 -16.12 -28.03
C GLY A 304 8.51 -16.94 -28.18
N GLY A 305 7.57 -16.41 -28.98
CA GLY A 305 6.30 -17.08 -29.32
C GLY A 305 5.30 -17.14 -28.16
N ASP A 306 4.11 -17.63 -28.44
CA ASP A 306 3.05 -17.82 -27.45
C ASP A 306 3.41 -18.95 -26.46
N ILE A 307 2.94 -18.84 -25.21
CA ILE A 307 2.99 -19.91 -24.21
C ILE A 307 1.58 -20.19 -23.68
N GLY A 308 1.22 -21.46 -23.52
CA GLY A 308 -0.04 -21.86 -22.94
C GLY A 308 0.01 -21.66 -21.43
N PHE A 309 -1.04 -21.14 -20.83
CA PHE A 309 -1.11 -20.98 -19.39
C PHE A 309 -2.53 -21.25 -18.88
N GLY A 310 -2.64 -22.04 -17.83
CA GLY A 310 -3.89 -22.31 -17.11
C GLY A 310 -3.60 -22.71 -15.67
N ILE A 311 -4.66 -22.72 -14.85
CA ILE A 311 -4.56 -23.07 -13.42
C ILE A 311 -5.54 -24.19 -13.14
N PHE A 312 -5.05 -25.21 -12.43
CA PHE A 312 -5.78 -26.41 -12.11
C PHE A 312 -5.73 -26.67 -10.61
N LEU A 313 -6.67 -27.46 -10.09
CA LEU A 313 -6.73 -27.87 -8.69
C LEU A 313 -6.65 -29.39 -8.60
N LYS A 314 -5.69 -29.87 -7.80
CA LYS A 314 -5.61 -31.28 -7.38
C LYS A 314 -5.76 -31.46 -5.87
N THR A 315 -6.27 -32.62 -5.47
CA THR A 315 -6.62 -32.92 -4.06
C THR A 315 -5.54 -33.69 -3.30
N LYS A 316 -4.50 -34.22 -3.97
CA LYS A 316 -3.41 -35.00 -3.36
C LYS A 316 -2.03 -34.44 -3.73
N MET A 317 -1.14 -34.35 -2.74
CA MET A 317 0.28 -34.01 -2.93
C MET A 317 1.07 -35.19 -3.50
N GLY A 318 2.11 -34.89 -4.27
CA GLY A 318 3.19 -35.84 -4.60
C GLY A 318 3.07 -36.58 -5.94
N GLU A 319 1.86 -36.78 -6.47
CA GLU A 319 1.69 -37.38 -7.80
C GLU A 319 1.51 -36.29 -8.86
N TRP A 320 2.27 -36.39 -9.95
CA TRP A 320 2.07 -35.59 -11.15
C TRP A 320 0.77 -36.04 -11.81
N GLN A 321 -0.13 -35.09 -12.10
CA GLN A 321 -1.41 -35.36 -12.75
C GLN A 321 -1.47 -34.68 -14.11
N ARG A 322 -2.11 -35.37 -15.07
CA ARG A 322 -2.41 -34.79 -16.37
C ARG A 322 -3.48 -33.72 -16.20
N ALA A 323 -3.50 -32.72 -17.08
CA ALA A 323 -4.49 -31.65 -17.01
C ALA A 323 -5.95 -32.14 -17.01
N GLY A 324 -6.26 -33.19 -17.78
CA GLY A 324 -7.60 -33.79 -17.82
C GLY A 324 -8.01 -34.55 -16.55
N GLU A 325 -7.09 -34.79 -15.61
CA GLU A 325 -7.36 -35.45 -14.33
C GLU A 325 -7.56 -34.43 -13.20
N MET A 326 -7.22 -33.16 -13.45
CA MET A 326 -7.32 -32.08 -12.48
C MET A 326 -8.59 -31.26 -12.71
N THR A 327 -9.09 -30.61 -11.65
CA THR A 327 -10.20 -29.67 -11.81
C THR A 327 -9.68 -28.37 -12.40
N GLU A 328 -10.22 -27.94 -13.54
CA GLU A 328 -9.85 -26.66 -14.14
C GLU A 328 -10.38 -25.50 -13.29
N VAL A 329 -9.48 -24.57 -12.94
CA VAL A 329 -9.80 -23.34 -12.18
C VAL A 329 -9.74 -22.13 -13.10
N LEU A 330 -8.67 -22.05 -13.90
CA LEU A 330 -8.50 -21.07 -14.97
C LEU A 330 -8.20 -21.84 -16.27
N PRO A 331 -9.08 -21.75 -17.29
CA PRO A 331 -8.88 -22.45 -18.55
C PRO A 331 -7.54 -22.13 -19.19
N SER A 332 -6.91 -23.15 -19.76
CA SER A 332 -5.64 -22.96 -20.47
C SER A 332 -5.87 -22.14 -21.74
N GLN A 333 -5.19 -21.01 -21.86
CA GLN A 333 -5.20 -20.15 -23.04
C GLN A 333 -3.79 -19.90 -23.54
N ARG A 334 -3.65 -19.45 -24.80
CA ARG A 334 -2.36 -19.08 -25.38
C ARG A 334 -2.13 -17.59 -25.19
N TYR A 335 -0.97 -17.26 -24.63
CA TYR A 335 -0.59 -15.89 -24.33
C TYR A 335 0.67 -15.52 -25.09
N ASN A 336 0.69 -14.33 -25.70
CA ASN A 336 1.87 -13.76 -26.35
C ASN A 336 2.80 -13.12 -25.31
N ALA A 337 3.17 -13.89 -24.28
CA ALA A 337 3.92 -13.43 -23.11
C ALA A 337 5.38 -13.02 -23.41
N HIS A 338 5.80 -13.11 -24.68
CA HIS A 338 7.07 -12.59 -25.19
C HIS A 338 6.99 -11.12 -25.63
N LEU A 339 5.78 -10.63 -25.94
CA LEU A 339 5.54 -9.23 -26.30
C LEU A 339 5.20 -8.42 -25.04
N VAL A 340 4.23 -8.92 -24.28
CA VAL A 340 3.72 -8.29 -23.06
C VAL A 340 3.67 -9.35 -21.96
N PRO A 341 4.34 -9.16 -20.82
CA PRO A 341 4.19 -10.03 -19.67
C PRO A 341 2.75 -10.16 -19.24
N GLU A 342 2.38 -11.37 -18.86
CA GLU A 342 1.05 -11.68 -18.35
C GLU A 342 1.06 -11.65 -16.82
N ASP A 343 0.03 -11.04 -16.25
CA ASP A 343 -0.22 -11.07 -14.81
C ASP A 343 -1.68 -11.43 -14.54
N GLY A 344 -1.92 -12.01 -13.37
CA GLY A 344 -3.26 -12.33 -12.94
C GLY A 344 -3.32 -12.66 -11.46
N SER A 345 -4.54 -12.76 -10.96
CA SER A 345 -4.80 -13.29 -9.63
C SER A 345 -6.15 -13.96 -9.58
N LEU A 346 -6.32 -14.88 -8.63
CA LEU A 346 -7.57 -15.57 -8.36
C LEU A 346 -7.73 -15.81 -6.86
N THR A 347 -8.98 -15.79 -6.40
CA THR A 347 -9.32 -16.19 -5.04
C THR A 347 -9.48 -17.71 -4.98
N CYS A 348 -8.68 -18.37 -4.15
CA CYS A 348 -8.72 -19.81 -3.92
C CYS A 348 -9.89 -20.16 -3.01
N LEU A 349 -11.02 -20.58 -3.59
CA LEU A 349 -12.24 -20.89 -2.82
C LEU A 349 -12.20 -22.23 -2.09
N LYS A 350 -11.31 -23.13 -2.50
CA LYS A 350 -11.15 -24.48 -1.92
C LYS A 350 -9.70 -24.70 -1.49
N PRO A 351 -9.46 -25.41 -0.38
CA PRO A 351 -8.13 -25.86 -0.04
C PRO A 351 -7.71 -26.98 -1.02
N GLY A 352 -6.41 -27.12 -1.24
CA GLY A 352 -5.83 -28.08 -2.16
C GLY A 352 -4.61 -27.52 -2.86
N ILE A 353 -4.14 -28.19 -3.90
CA ILE A 353 -2.92 -27.80 -4.59
C ILE A 353 -3.30 -27.16 -5.92
N TYR A 354 -3.04 -25.86 -6.00
CA TYR A 354 -3.25 -25.09 -7.22
C TYR A 354 -2.00 -25.24 -8.09
N VAL A 355 -2.21 -25.75 -9.30
CA VAL A 355 -1.17 -26.06 -10.26
C VAL A 355 -1.22 -25.04 -11.38
N LEU A 356 -0.23 -24.15 -11.43
CA LEU A 356 -0.02 -23.28 -12.59
C LEU A 356 0.71 -24.10 -13.65
N ARG A 357 0.09 -24.24 -14.83
CA ARG A 357 0.64 -25.08 -15.90
C ARG A 357 1.06 -24.20 -17.08
N PHE A 358 2.35 -24.19 -17.37
CA PHE A 358 2.92 -23.61 -18.59
C PHE A 358 2.99 -24.68 -19.68
N ASP A 359 2.28 -24.49 -20.78
CA ASP A 359 2.06 -25.49 -21.82
C ASP A 359 2.70 -25.05 -23.14
N ASN A 360 3.68 -25.83 -23.61
CA ASN A 360 4.36 -25.66 -24.89
C ASN A 360 4.12 -26.86 -25.83
N THR A 361 3.02 -27.61 -25.62
CA THR A 361 2.67 -28.80 -26.39
C THR A 361 2.44 -28.54 -27.88
N TYR A 362 2.12 -27.30 -28.25
CA TYR A 362 1.86 -26.88 -29.62
C TYR A 362 3.10 -26.35 -30.36
N SER A 363 4.23 -26.11 -29.68
CA SER A 363 5.47 -25.72 -30.36
C SER A 363 6.14 -26.93 -30.99
N LEU A 364 6.34 -26.86 -32.30
CA LEU A 364 6.96 -27.93 -33.09
C LEU A 364 8.49 -27.84 -33.11
N ILE A 365 9.06 -26.67 -32.81
CA ILE A 365 10.47 -26.36 -33.15
C ILE A 365 11.29 -25.94 -31.93
N TYR A 366 10.74 -25.13 -31.02
CA TYR A 366 11.53 -24.47 -29.97
C TYR A 366 11.01 -24.76 -28.56
N ALA A 367 11.95 -24.99 -27.64
CA ALA A 367 11.72 -24.88 -26.21
C ALA A 367 11.56 -23.40 -25.82
N LYS A 368 10.80 -23.13 -24.76
CA LYS A 368 10.52 -21.76 -24.28
C LYS A 368 11.06 -21.59 -22.88
N LYS A 369 11.79 -20.50 -22.64
CA LYS A 369 12.14 -20.11 -21.27
C LYS A 369 11.02 -19.23 -20.75
N VAL A 370 10.46 -19.60 -19.61
CA VAL A 370 9.43 -18.83 -18.91
C VAL A 370 10.04 -18.28 -17.63
N SER A 371 10.02 -16.96 -17.48
CA SER A 371 10.36 -16.28 -16.24
C SER A 371 9.06 -15.95 -15.51
N TYR A 372 8.94 -16.30 -14.23
CA TYR A 372 7.69 -16.13 -13.51
C TYR A 372 7.88 -15.86 -12.01
N THR A 373 6.84 -15.31 -11.40
CA THR A 373 6.67 -15.14 -9.95
C THR A 373 5.26 -15.58 -9.57
N VAL A 374 5.13 -16.32 -8.47
CA VAL A 374 3.82 -16.73 -7.91
C VAL A 374 3.84 -16.45 -6.43
N GLU A 375 2.80 -15.80 -5.93
CA GLU A 375 2.66 -15.47 -4.51
C GLU A 375 1.27 -15.86 -4.03
N VAL A 376 1.20 -16.41 -2.81
CA VAL A 376 -0.05 -16.70 -2.11
C VAL A 376 -0.26 -15.64 -1.05
N LEU A 377 -1.32 -14.86 -1.20
CA LEU A 377 -1.73 -13.83 -0.26
C LEU A 377 -2.75 -14.43 0.68
N LEU A 378 -2.42 -14.48 1.97
CA LEU A 378 -3.30 -15.07 2.99
C LEU A 378 -4.50 -14.15 3.31
N PRO A 379 -5.66 -14.71 3.69
CA PRO A 379 -6.87 -13.93 3.91
C PRO A 379 -6.82 -13.11 5.20
N ASP A 380 -6.09 -13.56 6.23
CA ASP A 380 -5.98 -12.90 7.53
C ASP A 380 -4.73 -13.35 8.32
N LYS A 381 -4.47 -12.66 9.45
CA LYS A 381 -3.35 -12.95 10.36
C LYS A 381 -3.49 -14.31 11.06
N ALA A 382 -4.72 -14.75 11.35
CA ALA A 382 -4.94 -16.04 12.00
C ALA A 382 -4.49 -17.20 11.09
N SER A 383 -4.71 -17.07 9.79
CA SER A 383 -4.24 -17.98 8.76
C SER A 383 -2.71 -17.95 8.65
N GLU A 384 -2.10 -16.78 8.77
CA GLU A 384 -0.64 -16.59 8.80
C GLU A 384 0.00 -17.25 10.03
N GLU A 385 -0.50 -16.97 11.23
CA GLU A 385 -0.04 -17.57 12.49
C GLU A 385 -0.21 -19.09 12.48
N LYS A 386 -1.33 -19.59 11.95
CA LYS A 386 -1.57 -21.02 11.79
C LYS A 386 -0.61 -21.66 10.78
N LEU A 387 -0.31 -20.98 9.68
CA LEU A 387 0.70 -21.43 8.70
C LEU A 387 2.09 -21.49 9.35
N GLN A 388 2.49 -20.45 10.08
CA GLN A 388 3.76 -20.38 10.79
C GLN A 388 3.90 -21.52 11.82
N GLY A 389 2.85 -21.80 12.59
CA GLY A 389 2.79 -22.92 13.53
C GLY A 389 2.92 -24.29 12.85
N LEU A 390 2.34 -24.44 11.65
CA LEU A 390 2.48 -25.66 10.83
C LEU A 390 3.89 -25.81 10.25
N THR A 391 4.55 -24.71 9.86
CA THR A 391 5.95 -24.76 9.38
C THR A 391 6.96 -25.00 10.50
N ALA A 392 6.71 -24.47 11.71
CA ALA A 392 7.57 -24.69 12.88
C ALA A 392 7.51 -26.13 13.42
N THR A 393 6.45 -26.87 13.09
CA THR A 393 6.27 -28.28 13.48
C THR A 393 6.69 -29.27 12.40
N ARG A 394 7.08 -28.81 11.20
CA ARG A 394 7.72 -29.67 10.18
C ARG A 394 9.16 -29.95 10.62
N PRO A 395 9.58 -31.22 10.83
CA PRO A 395 10.98 -31.52 11.08
C PRO A 395 11.82 -31.06 9.89
N SER A 396 13.00 -30.48 10.14
CA SER A 396 13.94 -30.13 9.07
C SER A 396 14.17 -31.35 8.19
N PRO A 397 14.26 -31.21 6.85
CA PRO A 397 14.71 -32.33 6.03
C PRO A 397 16.10 -32.72 6.57
N ALA A 398 16.22 -33.96 7.03
CA ALA A 398 17.52 -34.51 7.39
C ALA A 398 18.46 -34.39 6.18
N GLN A 399 19.72 -34.06 6.48
CA GLN A 399 20.82 -33.70 5.58
C GLN A 399 20.93 -34.54 4.30
#